data_AF-A0A3A4P7S2-F1
#
_entry.id   AF-A0A3A4P7S2-F1
#
_cell.length_a   1.000
_cell.length_b   1.000
_cell.length_c   1.000
_cell.angle_alpha   90.00
_cell.angle_beta   90.00
_cell.angle_gamma   90.00
#
_symmetry.space_group_name_H-M   'P 1'
#
loop_
_entity.id
_entity.type
_entity.pdbx_description
1 polymer ?
#
loop_
_entity_poly.entity_id
_entity_poly.type
_entity_poly.pdbx_seq_one_letter_code
_entity_poly.pdbx_strand_id
1 'polypeptide(L)'
;MVLICLLVAFLGEKPGLLPPAILLLVVDMVWPNFYYYPAKLWFGLAYLMSIIMSKVIFTLLFLVLVVPVGAVRRLLGADAMQIGSWKKATGSVFTNRNCTYEAKDIERPY
;
A
#
# COMPACT_ATOMS: atom_id res chain seq x y z
N MET A 1 -13.72 7.93 -24.00
CA MET A 1 -15.13 8.14 -23.60
C MET A 1 -16.07 7.93 -24.79
N VAL A 2 -15.79 8.53 -25.95
CA VAL A 2 -16.55 8.31 -27.19
C VAL A 2 -16.62 6.84 -27.63
N LEU A 3 -15.49 6.12 -27.63
CA LEU A 3 -15.45 4.68 -27.96
C LEU A 3 -16.29 3.81 -26.99
N ILE A 4 -16.35 4.20 -25.71
CA ILE A 4 -17.16 3.48 -24.70
C ILE A 4 -18.65 3.73 -24.96
N CYS A 5 -19.04 4.95 -25.31
CA CYS A 5 -20.42 5.27 -25.71
C CYS A 5 -20.83 4.51 -27.00
N LEU A 6 -19.94 4.40 -27.98
CA LEU A 6 -20.16 3.59 -29.18
C LEU A 6 -20.28 2.10 -28.87
N LEU A 7 -19.43 1.55 -28.00
CA LEU A 7 -19.51 0.17 -27.54
C LEU A 7 -20.82 -0.12 -26.77
N VAL A 8 -21.23 0.79 -25.88
CA VAL A 8 -22.51 0.66 -25.15
C VAL A 8 -23.72 0.78 -26.08
N ALA A 9 -23.65 1.66 -27.10
CA ALA A 9 -24.70 1.77 -28.12
C ALA A 9 -24.76 0.54 -29.04
N PHE A 10 -23.61 -0.05 -29.37
CA PHE A 10 -23.51 -1.26 -30.20
C PHE A 10 -23.95 -2.52 -29.45
N LEU A 11 -23.57 -2.69 -28.18
CA LEU A 11 -24.00 -3.83 -27.36
C LEU A 11 -25.44 -3.70 -26.83
N GLY A 12 -25.96 -2.47 -26.73
CA GLY A 12 -27.25 -2.20 -26.09
C GLY A 12 -28.48 -2.26 -27.00
N GLU A 13 -28.31 -2.43 -28.32
CA GLU A 13 -29.38 -2.38 -29.34
C GLU A 13 -30.42 -1.25 -29.15
N LYS A 14 -29.98 -0.12 -28.58
CA LYS A 14 -30.83 1.04 -28.29
C LYS A 14 -30.50 2.17 -29.27
N PRO A 15 -31.28 2.32 -30.36
CA PRO A 15 -30.98 3.27 -31.43
C PRO A 15 -31.01 4.74 -30.96
N GLY A 16 -31.68 5.04 -29.84
CA GLY A 16 -31.72 6.38 -29.27
C GLY A 16 -30.39 6.89 -28.70
N LEU A 17 -29.41 6.01 -28.46
CA LEU A 17 -28.11 6.38 -27.89
C LEU A 17 -27.02 6.62 -28.95
N LEU A 18 -27.30 6.31 -30.22
CA LEU A 18 -26.37 6.53 -31.34
C LEU A 18 -26.18 8.03 -31.70
N PRO A 19 -27.24 8.86 -31.80
CA PRO A 19 -27.08 10.27 -32.13
C PRO A 19 -26.14 11.05 -31.18
N PRO A 20 -26.26 10.93 -29.84
CA PRO A 20 -25.35 11.65 -28.94
C PRO A 20 -23.92 11.11 -28.98
N ALA A 21 -23.72 9.82 -29.25
CA ALA A 21 -22.39 9.24 -29.40
C ALA A 21 -21.66 9.77 -30.65
N ILE A 22 -22.37 9.88 -31.78
CA ILE A 22 -21.83 10.46 -33.02
C ILE A 22 -21.52 11.95 -32.83
N LEU A 23 -22.41 12.70 -32.17
CA LEU A 23 -22.20 14.13 -31.90
C LEU A 23 -20.97 14.36 -31.00
N LEU A 24 -20.81 13.56 -29.94
CA LEU A 24 -19.62 13.58 -29.09
C LEU A 24 -18.33 13.21 -29.83
N LEU A 25 -18.40 12.33 -30.84
CA LEU A 25 -17.27 11.97 -31.70
C LEU A 25 -16.88 13.13 -32.61
N VAL A 26 -17.84 13.79 -33.24
CA VAL A 26 -17.59 14.98 -34.06
C VAL A 26 -17.00 16.11 -33.20
N VAL A 27 -17.50 16.30 -31.97
CA VAL A 27 -16.94 17.27 -31.03
C VAL A 27 -15.51 16.89 -30.61
N ASP A 28 -15.21 15.61 -30.40
CA ASP A 28 -13.84 15.14 -30.11
C ASP A 28 -12.88 15.43 -31.28
N MET A 29 -13.35 15.24 -32.51
CA MET A 29 -12.55 15.49 -33.72
C MET A 29 -12.34 16.98 -34.01
N VAL A 30 -13.34 17.83 -33.72
CA VAL A 30 -13.27 19.28 -33.98
C VAL A 30 -12.60 20.04 -32.82
N TRP A 31 -12.83 19.62 -31.57
CA TRP A 31 -12.34 20.30 -30.38
C TRP A 31 -11.95 19.31 -29.28
N PRO A 32 -10.81 18.61 -29.41
CA PRO A 32 -10.36 17.60 -28.44
C PRO A 32 -10.07 18.18 -27.05
N ASN A 33 -9.74 19.48 -26.98
CA ASN A 33 -9.51 20.20 -25.72
C ASN A 33 -10.75 20.26 -24.79
N PHE A 34 -11.97 20.02 -25.28
CA PHE A 34 -13.16 19.95 -24.42
C PHE A 34 -13.07 18.79 -23.40
N TYR A 35 -12.41 17.68 -23.77
CA TYR A 35 -12.21 16.53 -22.89
C TYR A 35 -11.08 16.73 -21.86
N TYR A 36 -10.42 17.88 -21.84
CA TYR A 36 -9.36 18.18 -20.89
C TYR A 36 -9.85 18.17 -19.44
N TYR A 37 -11.02 18.76 -19.15
CA TYR A 37 -11.57 18.82 -17.80
C TYR A 37 -11.89 17.44 -17.20
N PRO A 38 -12.66 16.56 -17.86
CA PRO A 38 -12.92 15.23 -17.33
C PRO A 38 -11.65 14.38 -17.29
N ALA A 39 -10.73 14.53 -18.25
CA ALA A 39 -9.44 13.85 -18.22
C ALA A 39 -8.63 14.26 -16.99
N LYS A 40 -8.53 15.56 -16.69
CA LYS A 40 -7.80 16.06 -15.52
C LYS A 40 -8.40 15.55 -14.20
N LEU A 41 -9.73 15.49 -14.09
CA LEU A 41 -10.40 14.90 -12.93
C LEU A 41 -10.06 13.41 -12.79
N TRP A 42 -10.16 12.66 -13.89
CA TRP A 42 -9.90 11.23 -13.92
C TRP A 42 -8.43 10.90 -13.60
N PHE A 43 -7.49 11.62 -14.21
CA PHE A 43 -6.07 11.47 -13.94
C PHE A 43 -5.70 11.92 -12.53
N GLY A 44 -6.34 12.95 -11.99
CA GLY A 44 -6.18 13.36 -10.59
C GLY A 44 -6.60 12.26 -9.61
N LEU A 45 -7.72 11.58 -9.88
CA LEU A 45 -8.17 10.43 -9.10
C LEU A 45 -7.19 9.25 -9.22
N ALA A 46 -6.71 8.96 -10.43
CA ALA A 46 -5.72 7.91 -10.67
C ALA A 46 -4.40 8.19 -9.95
N TYR A 47 -3.97 9.45 -9.92
CA TYR A 47 -2.77 9.87 -9.19
C TYR A 47 -2.93 9.69 -7.68
N LEU A 48 -4.09 10.08 -7.14
CA LEU A 48 -4.39 9.87 -5.72
C LEU A 48 -4.38 8.38 -5.35
N MET A 49 -4.98 7.54 -6.19
CA MET A 49 -4.92 6.08 -6.06
C MET A 49 -3.49 5.56 -6.10
N SER A 50 -2.65 6.08 -7.00
CA SER A 50 -1.24 5.69 -7.13
C SER A 50 -0.42 6.01 -5.87
N ILE A 51 -0.62 7.19 -5.27
CA ILE A 51 0.04 7.58 -4.01
C ILE A 51 -0.30 6.59 -2.89
N ILE A 52 -1.58 6.22 -2.78
CA ILE A 52 -2.04 5.28 -1.75
C ILE A 52 -1.48 3.88 -2.04
N MET A 53 -1.43 3.48 -3.31
CA MET A 53 -1.01 2.15 -3.73
C MET A 53 0.45 1.85 -3.34
N SER A 54 1.36 2.84 -3.41
CA SER A 54 2.75 2.65 -2.95
C SER A 54 2.82 2.23 -1.48
N LYS A 55 2.05 2.88 -0.61
CA LYS A 55 1.97 2.51 0.81
C LYS A 55 1.34 1.12 1.00
N VAL A 56 0.27 0.83 0.25
CA VAL A 56 -0.43 -0.46 0.31
C VAL A 56 0.51 -1.61 -0.07
N ILE A 57 1.26 -1.47 -1.17
CA ILE A 57 2.21 -2.48 -1.62
C ILE A 57 3.28 -2.71 -0.55
N PHE A 58 3.82 -1.65 0.05
CA PHE A 58 4.84 -1.79 1.10
C PHE A 58 4.30 -2.48 2.35
N THR A 59 3.08 -2.11 2.78
CA THR A 59 2.40 -2.78 3.91
C THR A 59 2.13 -4.24 3.61
N LEU A 60 1.70 -4.56 2.38
CA LEU A 60 1.44 -5.94 1.97
C LEU A 60 2.73 -6.76 1.92
N LEU A 61 3.80 -6.21 1.38
CA LEU A 61 5.14 -6.82 1.41
C LEU A 61 5.62 -7.07 2.84
N PHE A 62 5.48 -6.09 3.74
CA PHE A 62 5.81 -6.26 5.14
C PHE A 62 4.99 -7.40 5.78
N LEU A 63 3.69 -7.45 5.50
CA LEU A 63 2.79 -8.46 6.04
C LEU A 63 3.09 -9.86 5.47
N VAL A 64 3.47 -9.97 4.21
CA VAL A 64 3.76 -11.27 3.57
C VAL A 64 5.18 -11.75 3.84
N LEU A 65 6.15 -10.85 4.00
CA LEU A 65 7.56 -11.25 4.18
C LEU A 65 7.97 -11.21 5.64
N VAL A 66 7.72 -10.11 6.34
CA VAL A 66 8.27 -9.88 7.69
C VAL A 66 7.41 -10.53 8.77
N VAL A 67 6.08 -10.42 8.67
CA VAL A 67 5.17 -10.98 9.67
C VAL A 67 5.27 -12.50 9.81
N PRO A 68 5.32 -13.34 8.73
CA PRO A 68 5.48 -14.77 8.92
C PRO A 68 6.86 -15.12 9.48
N VAL A 69 7.92 -14.41 9.10
CA VAL A 69 9.26 -14.62 9.70
C VAL A 69 9.23 -14.33 11.19
N GLY A 70 8.58 -13.23 11.61
CA GLY A 70 8.37 -12.91 13.02
C GLY A 70 7.49 -13.93 13.74
N ALA A 71 6.43 -14.41 13.11
CA ALA A 71 5.55 -15.43 13.66
C ALA A 71 6.25 -16.78 13.83
N VAL A 72 7.03 -17.21 12.84
CA VAL A 72 7.86 -18.43 12.91
C VAL A 72 8.89 -18.31 14.03
N ARG A 73 9.60 -17.17 14.11
CA ARG A 73 10.56 -16.92 15.20
C ARG A 73 9.90 -16.95 16.58
N ARG A 74 8.69 -16.39 16.70
CA ARG A 74 7.89 -16.42 17.93
C ARG A 74 7.45 -17.84 18.29
N LEU A 75 7.03 -18.65 17.32
CA LEU A 75 6.66 -20.06 17.52
C LEU A 75 7.87 -20.92 17.91
N LEU A 76 9.06 -20.63 17.38
CA LEU A 76 10.32 -21.30 17.74
C LEU A 76 10.83 -20.92 19.15
N GLY A 77 10.09 -20.11 19.91
CA GLY A 77 10.43 -19.79 21.31
C GLY A 77 11.52 -18.73 21.48
N ALA A 78 11.93 -18.05 20.40
CA ALA A 78 12.90 -16.96 20.48
C ALA A 78 12.24 -15.68 21.04
N ASP A 79 12.14 -15.60 22.37
CA ASP A 79 11.66 -14.40 23.09
C ASP A 79 12.83 -13.50 23.48
N ALA A 80 13.44 -12.85 22.47
CA ALA A 80 14.57 -11.95 22.69
C ALA A 80 14.25 -10.73 23.57
N MET A 81 12.96 -10.37 23.69
CA MET A 81 12.51 -9.25 24.52
C MET A 81 11.95 -9.71 25.88
N GLN A 82 11.99 -11.00 26.20
CA GLN A 82 11.43 -11.55 27.44
C GLN A 82 9.99 -11.06 27.73
N ILE A 83 9.17 -10.93 26.69
CA ILE A 83 7.80 -10.40 26.79
C ILE A 83 6.95 -11.30 27.70
N GLY A 84 7.24 -12.61 27.73
CA GLY A 84 6.54 -13.57 28.58
C GLY A 84 6.73 -13.36 30.08
N SER A 85 7.91 -12.89 30.52
CA SER A 85 8.25 -12.66 31.94
C SER A 85 8.05 -11.20 32.37
N TRP A 86 7.88 -10.28 31.42
CA TRP A 86 7.59 -8.87 31.68
C TRP A 86 6.34 -8.68 32.55
N LYS A 87 6.53 -8.10 33.76
CA LYS A 87 5.49 -7.83 34.78
C LYS A 87 4.75 -9.03 35.37
N LYS A 88 5.14 -10.27 35.04
CA LYS A 88 4.53 -11.48 35.61
C LYS A 88 5.37 -12.16 36.69
N ALA A 89 6.68 -11.93 36.68
CA ALA A 89 7.61 -12.47 37.67
C ALA A 89 8.07 -11.40 38.66
N THR A 90 8.39 -11.80 39.88
CA THR A 90 8.91 -10.94 40.96
C THR A 90 10.36 -10.49 40.74
N GLY A 91 11.05 -11.06 39.74
CA GLY A 91 12.46 -10.79 39.42
C GLY A 91 12.66 -9.80 38.26
N SER A 92 13.91 -9.34 38.10
CA SER A 92 14.32 -8.48 36.99
C SER A 92 14.40 -9.27 35.67
N VAL A 93 13.92 -8.69 34.56
CA VAL A 93 14.09 -9.21 33.19
C VAL A 93 15.46 -8.87 32.58
N PHE A 94 16.27 -8.08 33.28
CA PHE A 94 17.63 -7.82 32.82
C PHE A 94 18.47 -9.08 33.00
N THR A 95 19.16 -9.49 31.93
CA THR A 95 20.14 -10.59 32.00
C THR A 95 21.29 -10.17 32.92
N ASN A 96 21.54 -10.95 33.98
CA ASN A 96 22.68 -10.68 34.84
C ASN A 96 23.97 -11.04 34.10
N ARG A 97 24.68 -10.01 33.62
CA ARG A 97 26.01 -10.15 33.04
C ARG A 97 26.96 -10.31 34.22
N ASN A 98 27.14 -11.53 34.71
CA ASN A 98 28.15 -11.86 35.73
C ASN A 98 29.57 -11.70 35.14
N CYS A 99 29.92 -10.51 34.65
CA CYS A 99 31.25 -10.19 34.15
C CYS A 99 31.94 -9.23 35.12
N THR A 100 33.23 -9.45 35.35
CA THR A 100 34.12 -8.49 36.00
C THR A 100 34.42 -7.39 35.01
N TYR A 101 33.98 -6.17 35.31
CA TYR A 101 34.22 -5.00 34.45
C TYR A 101 35.71 -4.67 34.40
N GLU A 102 36.28 -4.64 33.19
CA GLU A 102 37.66 -4.20 32.97
C GLU A 102 37.68 -2.78 32.40
N ALA A 103 38.80 -2.06 32.55
CA ALA A 103 38.95 -0.70 32.03
C ALA A 103 38.66 -0.62 30.51
N LYS A 104 38.92 -1.70 29.78
CA LYS A 104 38.65 -1.83 28.35
C LYS A 104 37.16 -1.82 28.00
N ASP A 105 36.29 -2.27 28.91
CA ASP A 105 34.84 -2.26 28.73
C ASP A 105 34.25 -0.85 28.87
N ILE A 106 34.95 0.05 29.57
CA ILE A 106 34.58 1.47 29.67
C ILE A 106 34.91 2.21 28.37
N GLU A 107 36.01 1.82 27.71
CA GLU A 107 36.39 2.38 26.41
C GLU A 107 35.48 1.90 25.26
N ARG A 108 34.85 0.73 25.41
CA ARG A 108 33.92 0.15 24.41
C ARG A 108 32.65 -0.39 25.08
N PRO A 109 31.68 0.48 25.38
CA PRO A 109 30.48 0.10 26.13
C PRO A 109 29.42 -0.69 25.35
N TYR A 110 29.65 -0.97 24.06
CA TYR A 110 28.74 -1.68 23.14
C TYR A 110 29.50 -2.76 22.36
#